data_AF-A0A2E6Y2R8-F1
#
_entry.id   AF-A0A2E6Y2R8-F1
#
_cell.length_a   1.000
_cell.length_b   1.000
_cell.length_c   1.000
_cell.angle_alpha   90.00
_cell.angle_beta   90.00
_cell.angle_gamma   90.00
#
_symmetry.space_group_name_H-M   'P 1'
#
loop_
_entity.id
_entity.type
_entity.pdbx_description
1 polymer ?
#
loop_
_entity_poly.entity_id
_entity_poly.type
_entity_poly.pdbx_seq_one_letter_code
_entity_poly.pdbx_strand_id
1 'polypeptide(L)'
;MNNLWLVIGLALLPGLGNLAGGMVAEFVRTTPRLLNLALHAASGIVIGVVAIELMPEALDNLAGWWIAASFAVGGAAYVGAEILIERVTSKDSRGGGSTMWMIYVAVAVDLTGDGLMIGSGSAVATSLAIVLAAGQVLADFPEGYSVVANLREKKVSRGRRIAVSFSFPVYCLGAALIAWLLLRN
;
A
#
# COMPACT_ATOMS: atom_id res chain seq x y z
N MET A 1 16.77 -19.84 6.16
CA MET A 1 15.51 -19.73 6.96
C MET A 1 15.41 -18.36 7.66
N ASN A 2 16.51 -17.76 8.14
CA ASN A 2 16.49 -16.42 8.74
C ASN A 2 15.94 -15.32 7.82
N ASN A 3 16.22 -15.36 6.52
CA ASN A 3 15.73 -14.34 5.58
C ASN A 3 14.21 -14.38 5.38
N LEU A 4 13.57 -15.55 5.48
CA LEU A 4 12.12 -15.67 5.32
C LEU A 4 11.37 -15.01 6.48
N TRP A 5 11.79 -15.27 7.71
CA TRP A 5 11.19 -14.66 8.90
C TRP A 5 11.35 -13.15 8.92
N LEU A 6 12.50 -12.66 8.42
CA LEU A 6 12.75 -11.23 8.26
C LEU A 6 11.81 -10.63 7.21
N VAL A 7 11.67 -11.24 6.03
CA VAL A 7 10.74 -10.79 4.98
C VAL A 7 9.30 -10.73 5.51
N ILE A 8 8.85 -11.79 6.20
CA ILE A 8 7.51 -11.82 6.82
C ILE A 8 7.36 -10.68 7.83
N GLY A 9 8.37 -10.49 8.69
CA GLY A 9 8.36 -9.42 9.68
C GLY A 9 8.25 -8.03 9.05
N LEU A 10 9.08 -7.76 8.03
CA LEU A 10 9.08 -6.48 7.32
C LEU A 10 7.80 -6.25 6.50
N ALA A 11 7.31 -7.27 5.79
CA ALA A 11 6.12 -7.18 4.96
C ALA A 11 4.82 -6.98 5.77
N LEU A 12 4.83 -7.31 7.05
CA LEU A 12 3.70 -7.00 7.93
C LEU A 12 3.70 -5.53 8.35
N LEU A 13 4.85 -4.85 8.35
CA LEU A 13 4.95 -3.49 8.88
C LEU A 13 4.08 -2.47 8.13
N PRO A 14 4.07 -2.39 6.78
CA PRO A 14 3.19 -1.49 6.03
C PRO A 14 1.72 -1.64 6.43
N GLY A 15 1.20 -2.87 6.35
CA GLY A 15 -0.19 -3.16 6.69
C GLY A 15 -0.52 -2.89 8.16
N LEU A 16 0.44 -3.07 9.08
CA LEU A 16 0.27 -2.68 10.48
C LEU A 16 0.28 -1.16 10.66
N GLY A 17 1.08 -0.43 9.88
CA GLY A 17 1.05 1.03 9.80
C GLY A 17 -0.33 1.53 9.35
N ASN A 18 -0.85 0.95 8.27
CA ASN A 18 -2.18 1.25 7.73
C ASN A 18 -3.28 0.93 8.75
N LEU A 19 -3.24 -0.25 9.37
CA LEU A 19 -4.13 -0.62 10.48
C LEU A 19 -4.08 0.41 11.62
N ALA A 20 -2.88 0.78 12.07
CA ALA A 20 -2.71 1.72 13.18
C ALA A 20 -3.27 3.10 12.84
N GLY A 21 -2.98 3.61 11.65
CA GLY A 21 -3.56 4.85 11.13
C GLY A 21 -5.09 4.82 11.08
N GLY A 22 -5.63 3.71 10.57
CA GLY A 22 -7.07 3.46 10.50
C GLY A 22 -7.73 3.43 11.88
N MET A 23 -7.09 2.78 12.86
CA MET A 23 -7.57 2.80 14.24
C MET A 23 -7.55 4.22 14.82
N VAL A 24 -6.51 5.00 14.56
CA VAL A 24 -6.46 6.42 14.99
C VAL A 24 -7.63 7.21 14.40
N ALA A 25 -7.96 7.03 13.12
CA ALA A 25 -9.13 7.68 12.50
C ALA A 25 -10.48 7.26 13.10
N GLU A 26 -10.54 6.05 13.67
CA GLU A 26 -11.74 5.54 14.33
C GLU A 26 -11.99 6.22 15.69
N PHE A 27 -10.92 6.51 16.44
CA PHE A 27 -11.03 7.13 17.77
C PHE A 27 -10.94 8.66 17.75
N VAL A 28 -10.33 9.25 16.71
CA VAL A 28 -10.17 10.70 16.59
C VAL A 28 -11.33 11.32 15.78
N ARG A 29 -11.70 12.57 16.10
CA ARG A 29 -12.60 13.35 15.25
C ARG A 29 -11.87 13.78 13.99
N THR A 30 -12.19 13.16 12.86
CA THR A 30 -11.63 13.53 11.56
C THR A 30 -12.29 14.80 11.04
N THR A 31 -11.46 15.76 10.62
CA THR A 31 -11.90 16.95 9.89
C THR A 31 -11.38 16.89 8.45
N PRO A 32 -12.02 17.58 7.48
CA PRO A 32 -11.54 17.60 6.10
C PRO A 32 -10.09 18.08 5.96
N ARG A 33 -9.65 19.01 6.84
CA ARG A 33 -8.27 19.50 6.88
C ARG A 33 -7.29 18.40 7.28
N LEU A 34 -7.63 17.61 8.30
CA LEU A 34 -6.79 16.53 8.78
C LEU A 34 -6.73 15.37 7.78
N LEU A 35 -7.85 15.08 7.10
CA LEU A 35 -7.87 14.13 5.98
C LEU A 35 -6.94 14.56 4.85
N ASN A 36 -7.06 15.82 4.41
CA ASN A 36 -6.17 16.34 3.36
C ASN A 36 -4.71 16.33 3.79
N LEU A 37 -4.41 16.70 5.04
CA LEU A 37 -3.04 16.64 5.56
C LEU A 37 -2.49 15.21 5.53
N ALA A 38 -3.30 14.22 5.91
CA ALA A 38 -2.91 12.82 5.90
C ALA A 38 -2.61 12.33 4.47
N LEU A 39 -3.46 12.68 3.49
CA LEU A 39 -3.24 12.31 2.08
C LEU A 39 -1.98 12.96 1.49
N HIS A 40 -1.73 14.24 1.77
CA HIS A 40 -0.51 14.92 1.30
C HIS A 40 0.74 14.36 2.01
N ALA A 41 0.63 14.00 3.29
CA ALA A 41 1.71 13.36 4.02
C ALA A 41 2.03 11.99 3.42
N ALA A 42 1.04 11.12 3.18
CA ALA A 42 1.24 9.83 2.52
C ALA A 42 1.94 10.00 1.17
N SER A 43 1.38 10.83 0.28
CA SER A 43 1.96 11.06 -1.05
C SER A 43 3.38 11.62 -0.99
N GLY A 44 3.64 12.60 -0.12
CA GLY A 44 4.98 13.18 0.05
C GLY A 44 5.99 12.17 0.57
N ILE A 45 5.60 11.30 1.51
CA ILE A 45 6.47 10.24 2.05
C ILE A 45 6.76 9.21 0.97
N VAL A 46 5.76 8.71 0.23
CA VAL A 46 5.97 7.74 -0.85
C VAL A 46 6.91 8.31 -1.92
N ILE A 47 6.70 9.55 -2.36
CA ILE A 47 7.60 10.22 -3.33
C ILE A 47 9.02 10.32 -2.76
N GLY A 48 9.16 10.68 -1.49
CA GLY A 48 10.46 10.75 -0.81
C GLY A 48 11.18 9.39 -0.76
N VAL A 49 10.47 8.33 -0.37
CA VAL A 49 11.01 6.95 -0.33
C VAL A 49 11.43 6.50 -1.72
N VAL A 50 10.60 6.74 -2.74
CA VAL A 50 10.95 6.41 -4.13
C VAL A 50 12.20 7.16 -4.57
N ALA A 51 12.30 8.45 -4.29
CA ALA A 51 13.41 9.29 -4.74
C ALA A 51 14.73 9.00 -4.02
N ILE A 52 14.69 8.68 -2.72
CA ILE A 52 15.88 8.54 -1.87
C ILE A 52 16.36 7.10 -1.78
N GLU A 53 15.47 6.11 -1.87
CA GLU A 53 15.80 4.71 -1.60
C GLU A 53 15.69 3.85 -2.87
N LEU A 54 14.55 3.91 -3.57
CA LEU A 54 14.32 3.04 -4.74
C LEU A 54 15.07 3.49 -5.98
N MET A 55 15.04 4.79 -6.29
CA MET A 55 15.66 5.32 -7.51
C MET A 55 17.18 5.18 -7.52
N PRO A 56 17.92 5.50 -6.43
CA PRO A 56 19.36 5.30 -6.40
C PRO A 56 19.73 3.83 -6.58
N GLU A 57 19.08 2.93 -5.85
CA GLU A 57 19.31 1.49 -5.96
C GLU A 57 19.02 0.97 -7.37
N ALA A 58 17.94 1.44 -8.00
CA ALA A 58 17.59 1.07 -9.37
C ALA A 58 18.65 1.56 -10.37
N LEU A 59 19.15 2.78 -10.22
CA LEU A 59 20.18 3.36 -11.10
C LEU A 59 21.53 2.66 -10.95
N ASP A 60 21.85 2.16 -9.77
CA ASP A 60 23.09 1.42 -9.50
C ASP A 60 23.06 0.01 -10.13
N ASN A 61 21.88 -0.62 -10.23
CA ASN A 61 21.74 -2.01 -10.67
C ASN A 61 21.20 -2.18 -12.10
N LEU A 62 20.56 -1.17 -12.69
CA LEU A 62 19.85 -1.28 -13.97
C LEU A 62 20.26 -0.15 -14.93
N ALA A 63 20.35 -0.49 -16.22
CA ALA A 63 20.46 0.54 -17.26
C ALA A 63 19.19 1.40 -17.29
N GLY A 64 19.35 2.71 -17.51
CA GLY A 64 18.23 3.67 -17.41
C GLY A 64 17.00 3.35 -18.28
N TRP A 65 17.19 2.64 -19.40
CA TRP A 65 16.06 2.21 -20.26
C TRP A 65 15.23 1.09 -19.62
N TRP A 66 15.84 0.18 -18.84
CA TRP A 66 15.11 -0.84 -18.08
C TRP A 66 14.29 -0.20 -16.97
N ILE A 67 14.82 0.84 -16.31
CA ILE A 67 14.09 1.62 -15.31
C ILE A 67 12.89 2.30 -15.95
N ALA A 68 13.08 2.97 -17.10
CA ALA A 68 12.00 3.60 -17.84
C ALA A 68 10.93 2.60 -18.29
N ALA A 69 11.34 1.42 -18.80
CA ALA A 69 10.43 0.36 -19.20
C ALA A 69 9.63 -0.18 -18.00
N SER A 70 10.29 -0.48 -16.87
CA SER A 70 9.64 -0.93 -15.64
C SER A 70 8.67 0.10 -15.08
N PHE A 71 9.03 1.38 -15.08
CA PHE A 71 8.14 2.46 -14.65
C PHE A 71 6.92 2.58 -15.56
N ALA A 72 7.11 2.51 -16.88
CA ALA A 72 6.00 2.55 -17.84
C ALA A 72 5.07 1.35 -17.71
N VAL A 73 5.61 0.13 -17.59
CA VAL A 73 4.83 -1.10 -17.42
C VAL A 73 4.10 -1.09 -16.08
N GLY A 74 4.78 -0.72 -14.99
CA GLY A 74 4.19 -0.63 -13.66
C GLY A 74 3.06 0.40 -13.58
N GLY A 75 3.28 1.61 -14.12
CA GLY A 75 2.26 2.65 -14.18
C GLY A 75 1.07 2.26 -15.05
N ALA A 76 1.31 1.64 -16.21
CA ALA A 76 0.23 1.14 -17.07
C ALA A 76 -0.56 0.01 -16.39
N ALA A 77 0.11 -0.88 -15.65
CA ALA A 77 -0.54 -1.93 -14.88
C ALA A 77 -1.40 -1.35 -13.75
N TYR A 78 -0.91 -0.35 -13.02
CA TYR A 78 -1.66 0.33 -11.96
C TYR A 78 -2.93 1.01 -12.50
N VAL A 79 -2.79 1.83 -13.55
CA VAL A 79 -3.92 2.50 -14.21
C VAL A 79 -4.90 1.47 -14.79
N GLY A 80 -4.38 0.40 -15.40
CA GLY A 80 -5.21 -0.69 -15.91
C GLY A 80 -6.01 -1.40 -14.82
N ALA A 81 -5.41 -1.63 -13.65
CA ALA A 81 -6.09 -2.19 -12.50
C ALA A 81 -7.19 -1.25 -11.99
N GLU A 82 -6.90 0.05 -11.85
CA GLU A 82 -7.89 1.06 -11.42
C GLU A 82 -9.11 1.09 -12.35
N ILE A 83 -8.89 1.16 -13.68
CA ILE A 83 -9.97 1.14 -14.67
C ILE A 83 -10.80 -0.15 -14.58
N LEU A 84 -10.15 -1.31 -14.36
CA LEU A 84 -10.84 -2.59 -14.24
C LEU A 84 -11.72 -2.61 -12.97
N ILE A 85 -11.17 -2.14 -11.85
CA ILE A 85 -11.86 -2.06 -10.56
C ILE A 85 -13.08 -1.15 -10.65
N GLU A 86 -12.92 0.03 -11.25
CA GLU A 86 -14.04 0.97 -11.46
C GLU A 86 -15.12 0.34 -12.34
N ARG A 87 -14.76 -0.32 -13.44
CA ARG A 87 -15.74 -0.95 -14.34
C ARG A 87 -16.53 -2.07 -13.68
N VAL A 88 -15.86 -2.90 -12.86
CA VAL A 88 -16.51 -4.00 -12.15
C VAL A 88 -17.41 -3.46 -11.03
N THR A 89 -16.93 -2.49 -10.26
CA THR A 89 -17.63 -1.98 -9.08
C THR A 89 -18.76 -1.00 -9.42
N SER A 90 -18.67 -0.31 -10.57
CA SER A 90 -19.73 0.60 -11.07
C SER A 90 -20.95 -0.15 -11.62
N LYS A 91 -20.83 -1.43 -11.95
CA LYS A 91 -21.95 -2.23 -12.47
C LYS A 91 -22.96 -2.64 -11.39
N ASP A 92 -22.54 -2.63 -10.12
CA ASP A 92 -23.35 -2.98 -8.93
C ASP A 92 -24.10 -1.78 -8.29
N SER A 93 -24.41 -0.74 -9.08
CA SER A 93 -24.92 0.58 -8.65
C SER A 93 -26.35 0.65 -8.08
N ARG A 94 -26.78 -0.32 -7.25
CA ARG A 94 -28.09 -0.25 -6.55
C ARG A 94 -28.02 -0.23 -5.02
N GLY A 95 -26.84 -0.07 -4.41
CA GLY A 95 -26.75 0.13 -2.96
C GLY A 95 -25.41 0.71 -2.51
N GLY A 96 -25.41 1.48 -1.42
CA GLY A 96 -24.22 2.15 -0.83
C GLY A 96 -23.03 1.25 -0.45
N GLY A 97 -23.08 -0.06 -0.73
CA GLY A 97 -21.94 -0.97 -0.65
C GLY A 97 -20.88 -0.77 -1.74
N SER A 98 -21.26 -0.29 -2.93
CA SER A 98 -20.34 -0.12 -4.08
C SER A 98 -19.17 0.81 -3.76
N THR A 99 -19.40 1.90 -3.03
CA THR A 99 -18.35 2.88 -2.72
C THR A 99 -17.35 2.43 -1.66
N MET A 100 -17.79 1.61 -0.69
CA MET A 100 -16.90 0.96 0.27
C MET A 100 -15.98 -0.03 -0.45
N TRP A 101 -16.50 -0.79 -1.41
CA TRP A 101 -15.73 -1.73 -2.21
C TRP A 101 -14.67 -1.03 -3.06
N MET A 102 -14.99 0.12 -3.68
CA MET A 102 -13.97 0.88 -4.42
C MET A 102 -12.79 1.30 -3.53
N ILE A 103 -13.08 1.87 -2.36
CA ILE A 103 -12.02 2.26 -1.39
C ILE A 103 -11.23 1.04 -0.95
N TYR A 104 -11.92 -0.05 -0.61
CA TYR A 104 -11.28 -1.29 -0.17
C TYR A 104 -10.31 -1.86 -1.20
N VAL A 105 -10.77 -1.98 -2.45
CA VAL A 105 -9.97 -2.60 -3.51
C VAL A 105 -8.81 -1.69 -3.91
N ALA A 106 -8.99 -0.36 -3.94
CA ALA A 106 -7.91 0.58 -4.21
C ALA A 106 -6.75 0.41 -3.19
N VAL A 107 -7.08 0.39 -1.90
CA VAL A 107 -6.10 0.21 -0.82
C VAL A 107 -5.47 -1.18 -0.85
N ALA A 108 -6.25 -2.22 -1.18
CA ALA A 108 -5.73 -3.56 -1.33
C ALA A 108 -4.71 -3.66 -2.47
N VAL A 109 -4.91 -2.94 -3.57
CA VAL A 109 -3.95 -2.86 -4.69
C VAL A 109 -2.69 -2.11 -4.26
N ASP A 110 -2.83 -0.99 -3.54
CA ASP A 110 -1.71 -0.20 -3.03
C ASP A 110 -0.79 -1.04 -2.13
N LEU A 111 -1.38 -1.66 -1.09
CA LEU A 111 -0.66 -2.53 -0.16
C LEU A 111 -0.08 -3.79 -0.81
N THR A 112 -0.70 -4.26 -1.89
CA THR A 112 -0.13 -5.33 -2.72
C THR A 112 1.15 -4.83 -3.41
N GLY A 113 1.12 -3.63 -3.97
CA GLY A 113 2.31 -2.95 -4.51
C GLY A 113 3.40 -2.80 -3.45
N ASP A 114 3.01 -2.39 -2.25
CA ASP A 114 3.95 -2.24 -1.14
C ASP A 114 4.62 -3.55 -0.75
N GLY A 115 3.83 -4.63 -0.69
CA GLY A 115 4.34 -5.97 -0.45
C GLY A 115 5.30 -6.43 -1.54
N LEU A 116 4.95 -6.24 -2.82
CA LEU A 116 5.85 -6.55 -3.94
C LEU A 116 7.18 -5.79 -3.81
N MET A 117 7.13 -4.53 -3.37
CA MET A 117 8.31 -3.68 -3.18
C MET A 117 9.22 -4.21 -2.06
N ILE A 118 8.67 -4.59 -0.89
CA ILE A 118 9.45 -5.20 0.19
C ILE A 118 9.99 -6.56 -0.22
N GLY A 119 9.17 -7.40 -0.85
CA GLY A 119 9.55 -8.74 -1.25
C GLY A 119 10.69 -8.74 -2.29
N SER A 120 10.61 -7.86 -3.27
CA SER A 120 11.67 -7.65 -4.26
C SER A 120 12.91 -6.98 -3.65
N GLY A 121 12.73 -5.94 -2.83
CA GLY A 121 13.82 -5.29 -2.12
C GLY A 121 14.59 -6.26 -1.22
N SER A 122 13.88 -7.19 -0.57
CA SER A 122 14.49 -8.24 0.26
C SER A 122 15.26 -9.28 -0.54
N ALA A 123 14.93 -9.48 -1.82
CA ALA A 123 15.69 -10.35 -2.72
C ALA A 123 17.00 -9.68 -3.19
N VAL A 124 17.02 -8.34 -3.28
CA VAL A 124 18.20 -7.56 -3.63
C VAL A 124 19.13 -7.37 -2.42
N ALA A 125 18.65 -6.73 -1.35
CA ALA A 125 19.43 -6.46 -0.15
C ALA A 125 18.56 -6.31 1.10
N THR A 126 19.01 -6.87 2.23
CA THR A 126 18.29 -6.74 3.51
C THR A 126 18.22 -5.29 4.01
N SER A 127 19.26 -4.49 3.79
CA SER A 127 19.27 -3.06 4.13
C SER A 127 18.16 -2.30 3.40
N LEU A 128 18.06 -2.51 2.08
CA LEU A 128 17.02 -1.91 1.25
C LEU A 128 15.63 -2.29 1.79
N ALA A 129 15.37 -3.58 2.01
CA ALA A 129 14.08 -4.03 2.56
C ALA A 129 13.70 -3.36 3.88
N ILE A 130 14.67 -3.18 4.79
CA ILE A 130 14.43 -2.51 6.08
C ILE A 130 14.03 -1.05 5.87
N VAL A 131 14.75 -0.34 5.00
CA VAL A 131 14.47 1.08 4.77
C VAL A 131 13.16 1.28 4.02
N LEU A 132 12.88 0.44 3.02
CA LEU A 132 11.59 0.44 2.31
C LEU A 132 10.43 0.17 3.26
N ALA A 133 10.54 -0.85 4.12
CA ALA A 133 9.51 -1.15 5.11
C ALA A 133 9.28 0.00 6.11
N ALA A 134 10.36 0.65 6.57
CA ALA A 134 10.25 1.81 7.45
C ALA A 134 9.59 3.01 6.77
N GLY A 135 9.99 3.30 5.52
CA GLY A 135 9.41 4.37 4.72
C GLY A 135 7.92 4.15 4.44
N GLN A 136 7.55 2.90 4.14
CA GLN A 136 6.17 2.50 3.90
C GLN A 136 5.32 2.65 5.16
N VAL A 137 5.74 2.14 6.32
CA VAL A 137 5.01 2.35 7.58
C VAL A 137 4.66 3.82 7.82
N LEU A 138 5.60 4.72 7.52
CA LEU A 138 5.40 6.16 7.66
C LEU A 138 4.37 6.72 6.67
N ALA A 139 4.29 6.17 5.46
CA ALA A 139 3.29 6.54 4.44
C ALA A 139 1.92 5.90 4.67
N ASP A 140 1.92 4.61 5.03
CA ASP A 140 0.76 3.78 5.31
C ASP A 140 -0.04 4.28 6.50
N PHE A 141 0.61 4.85 7.52
CA PHE A 141 -0.11 5.36 8.68
C PHE A 141 -1.07 6.51 8.30
N PRO A 142 -0.64 7.60 7.63
CA PRO A 142 -1.55 8.59 7.08
C PRO A 142 -2.56 8.03 6.07
N GLU A 143 -2.15 7.06 5.25
CA GLU A 143 -3.01 6.43 4.25
C GLU A 143 -4.16 5.65 4.91
N GLY A 144 -3.88 4.73 5.83
CA GLY A 144 -4.88 3.99 6.60
C GLY A 144 -5.79 4.88 7.43
N TYR A 145 -5.26 5.99 7.97
CA TYR A 145 -6.09 7.04 8.57
C TYR A 145 -7.11 7.59 7.57
N SER A 146 -6.67 7.92 6.35
CA SER A 146 -7.53 8.46 5.31
C SER A 146 -8.62 7.47 4.86
N VAL A 147 -8.31 6.16 4.85
CA VAL A 147 -9.24 5.10 4.46
C VAL A 147 -10.41 5.03 5.44
N VAL A 148 -10.12 4.87 6.73
CA VAL A 148 -11.16 4.76 7.76
C VAL A 148 -11.95 6.07 7.88
N ALA A 149 -11.29 7.22 7.77
CA ALA A 149 -11.94 8.53 7.74
C ALA A 149 -12.96 8.64 6.60
N ASN A 150 -12.57 8.27 5.36
CA ASN A 150 -13.46 8.26 4.20
C ASN A 150 -14.63 7.28 4.36
N LEU A 151 -14.37 6.08 4.87
CA LEU A 151 -15.43 5.09 5.11
C LEU A 151 -16.44 5.58 6.16
N ARG A 152 -15.96 6.32 7.17
CA ARG A 152 -16.80 6.91 8.21
C ARG A 152 -17.65 8.06 7.68
N GLU A 153 -17.08 8.93 6.83
CA GLU A 153 -17.83 9.97 6.11
C GLU A 153 -18.96 9.37 5.26
N LYS A 154 -18.69 8.22 4.62
CA LYS A 154 -19.66 7.44 3.83
C LYS A 154 -20.62 6.59 4.67
N LYS A 155 -20.67 6.80 6.00
CA LYS A 155 -21.59 6.14 6.95
C LYS A 155 -21.51 4.60 6.96
N VAL A 156 -20.38 4.01 6.58
CA VAL A 156 -20.13 2.56 6.72
C VAL A 156 -20.15 2.18 8.20
N SER A 157 -20.65 1.00 8.58
CA SER A 157 -20.72 0.59 9.99
C SER A 157 -19.32 0.37 10.60
N ARG A 158 -19.18 0.67 11.90
CA ARG A 158 -17.91 0.55 12.65
C ARG A 158 -17.27 -0.83 12.53
N GLY A 159 -18.04 -1.89 12.71
CA GLY A 159 -17.54 -3.27 12.62
C GLY A 159 -16.96 -3.59 11.24
N ARG A 160 -17.57 -3.06 10.16
CA ARG A 160 -17.07 -3.24 8.79
C ARG A 160 -15.78 -2.47 8.53
N ARG A 161 -15.65 -1.24 9.02
CA ARG A 161 -14.42 -0.44 8.90
C ARG A 161 -13.24 -1.14 9.57
N ILE A 162 -13.47 -1.65 10.78
CA ILE A 162 -12.46 -2.39 11.55
C ILE A 162 -12.10 -3.70 10.84
N ALA A 163 -13.09 -4.49 10.41
CA ALA A 163 -12.84 -5.75 9.70
C ALA A 163 -12.00 -5.56 8.43
N VAL A 164 -12.31 -4.52 7.64
CA VAL A 164 -11.50 -4.14 6.48
C VAL A 164 -10.07 -3.82 6.87
N SER A 165 -9.86 -2.99 7.89
CA SER A 165 -8.51 -2.60 8.34
C SER A 165 -7.67 -3.82 8.76
N PHE A 166 -8.29 -4.83 9.36
CA PHE A 166 -7.61 -6.08 9.74
C PHE A 166 -7.22 -6.97 8.56
N SER A 167 -7.87 -6.84 7.40
CA SER A 167 -7.53 -7.63 6.21
C SER A 167 -6.32 -7.08 5.44
N PHE A 168 -6.01 -5.80 5.58
CA PHE A 168 -4.96 -5.10 4.84
C PHE A 168 -3.54 -5.69 5.01
N PRO A 169 -3.08 -6.05 6.22
CA PRO A 169 -1.79 -6.74 6.37
C PRO A 169 -1.64 -8.03 5.56
N VAL A 170 -2.75 -8.72 5.26
CA VAL A 170 -2.73 -9.98 4.50
C VAL A 170 -2.32 -9.74 3.04
N TYR A 171 -2.76 -8.63 2.43
CA TYR A 171 -2.41 -8.29 1.05
C TYR A 171 -0.92 -8.01 0.91
N CYS A 172 -0.37 -7.18 1.80
CA CYS A 172 1.04 -6.85 1.81
C CYS A 172 1.91 -8.09 2.03
N LEU A 173 1.57 -8.91 3.05
CA LEU A 173 2.30 -10.15 3.33
C LEU A 173 2.25 -11.14 2.16
N GLY A 174 1.07 -11.35 1.58
CA GLY A 174 0.89 -12.27 0.45
C GLY A 174 1.72 -11.86 -0.76
N ALA A 175 1.68 -10.58 -1.11
CA ALA A 175 2.43 -10.04 -2.23
C ALA A 175 3.95 -10.10 -2.01
N ALA A 176 4.43 -9.76 -0.80
CA ALA A 176 5.84 -9.83 -0.47
C ALA A 176 6.40 -11.25 -0.55
N LEU A 177 5.63 -12.24 -0.07
CA LEU A 177 6.03 -13.64 -0.18
C LEU A 177 6.08 -14.12 -1.63
N ILE A 178 5.12 -13.73 -2.46
CA ILE A 178 5.11 -14.06 -3.89
C ILE A 178 6.35 -13.45 -4.57
N ALA A 179 6.60 -12.15 -4.38
CA ALA A 179 7.74 -11.47 -4.98
C ALA A 179 9.08 -12.09 -4.53
N TRP A 180 9.23 -12.34 -3.24
CA TRP A 180 10.44 -12.93 -2.69
C TRP A 180 10.68 -14.36 -3.22
N LEU A 181 9.62 -15.17 -3.34
CA LEU A 181 9.74 -16.54 -3.87
C LEU A 181 10.11 -16.54 -5.36
N LEU A 182 9.56 -15.63 -6.16
CA LEU A 182 9.83 -15.55 -7.59
C LEU A 182 11.27 -15.09 -7.89
N LEU A 183 11.81 -14.18 -7.08
CA LEU A 183 13.12 -13.57 -7.29
C LEU A 183 14.29 -14.30 -6.62
N ARG A 184 14.01 -15.33 -5.81
CA ARG A 184 15.04 -16.10 -5.11
C ARG A 184 15.71 -17.19 -5.96
N ASN A 185 15.30 -17.34 -7.23
CA ASN A 185 15.85 -18.33 -8.16
C ASN A 185 17.19 -17.89 -8.77
#